data_AF-A0AAE1CR03-F1
#
_entry.id   AF-A0AAE1CR03-F1
#
_cell.length_a   1.000
_cell.length_b   1.000
_cell.length_c   1.000
_cell.angle_alpha   90.00
_cell.angle_beta   90.00
_cell.angle_gamma   90.00
#
_symmetry.space_group_name_H-M   'P 1'
#
loop_
_entity.id
_entity.type
_entity.pdbx_description
1 polymer ?
#
loop_
_entity_poly.entity_id
_entity_poly.type
_entity_poly.pdbx_seq_one_letter_code
_entity_poly.pdbx_strand_id
1 'polypeptide(L)'
;MATLAKGPPPTIGPEAWRNRSLRGLKLGQTVVDNSDRNCDIGRSKDTVPHIRDVLATLSNDEIRKYMREVRVVVAKLRESLLETNEEIKALTRGKEALERSLEHTRKDIQLNKDSKQVRITRPPTEKERDGADDLLEAEYAHLINCKKTLELQLRSVQQHLQCLESIRKRTFASLQERSRVLDLLCHSLSSVLRPERDILSLKPNRSQVEGRVSMVDPGRMGASKADPLGPYTPEVDSLLGDATEARNQAAYLRRELRTTIDRVDRLKQAAHQSVNEGIVQKVAETYTLKQHINLGLGENRHALHRAQRWYDNTERAFGYTLGPVSYSDLSSREHLDRPLVRVFQRHPGTQLPEAQEVIKSGDNMLQSLTATSRNIGMLRIAERKLRADKRSKSAAAEVDGSVVRMRRQKADHRWTLGTAF
;
A
#
# COMPACT_ATOMS: atom_id res chain seq x y z
N MET A 1 -123.76 9.06 28.24
CA MET A 1 -123.60 7.59 28.28
C MET A 1 -122.77 7.24 29.49
N ALA A 2 -123.42 6.64 30.50
CA ALA A 2 -122.80 6.26 31.76
C ALA A 2 -122.01 4.96 31.60
N THR A 3 -120.68 5.03 31.60
CA THR A 3 -119.85 3.86 31.86
C THR A 3 -119.85 3.63 33.37
N LEU A 4 -120.76 2.74 33.78
CA LEU A 4 -120.87 2.14 35.11
C LEU A 4 -119.49 1.74 35.64
N ALA A 5 -119.02 2.44 36.68
CA ALA A 5 -117.94 1.97 37.52
C ALA A 5 -118.41 0.67 38.19
N LYS A 6 -117.91 -0.47 37.70
CA LYS A 6 -118.06 -1.77 38.39
C LYS A 6 -117.39 -1.63 39.76
N GLY A 7 -118.22 -1.46 40.80
CA GLY A 7 -117.79 -1.64 42.18
C GLY A 7 -117.20 -3.05 42.36
N PRO A 8 -116.16 -3.22 43.19
CA PRO A 8 -115.48 -4.50 43.33
C PRO A 8 -116.46 -5.57 43.82
N PRO A 9 -116.30 -6.84 43.39
CA PRO A 9 -117.25 -7.90 43.69
C PRO A 9 -117.42 -8.12 45.21
N PRO A 10 -118.62 -8.50 45.68
CA PRO A 10 -118.89 -8.69 47.11
C PRO A 10 -118.03 -9.84 47.66
N THR A 11 -117.32 -9.57 48.76
CA THR A 11 -116.38 -10.51 49.37
C THR A 11 -117.10 -11.33 50.45
N ILE A 12 -117.15 -12.66 50.28
CA ILE A 12 -117.90 -13.58 51.15
C ILE A 12 -117.05 -14.11 52.34
N GLY A 13 -115.73 -13.89 52.35
CA GLY A 13 -114.80 -14.33 53.43
C GLY A 13 -114.30 -13.19 54.33
N PRO A 14 -113.67 -13.49 55.50
CA PRO A 14 -113.23 -12.47 56.47
C PRO A 14 -112.28 -11.44 55.84
N GLU A 15 -112.61 -10.14 55.92
CA GLU A 15 -111.83 -9.07 55.29
C GLU A 15 -110.36 -9.03 55.74
N ALA A 16 -110.09 -9.39 57.00
CA ALA A 16 -108.74 -9.48 57.53
C ALA A 16 -107.87 -10.50 56.75
N TRP A 17 -108.46 -11.62 56.33
CA TRP A 17 -107.78 -12.64 55.53
C TRP A 17 -107.53 -12.16 54.10
N ARG A 18 -108.54 -11.59 53.42
CA ARG A 18 -108.39 -11.02 52.08
C ARG A 18 -107.34 -9.91 52.04
N ASN A 19 -107.38 -8.97 52.98
CA ASN A 19 -106.42 -7.87 53.06
C ASN A 19 -105.01 -8.34 53.42
N ARG A 20 -104.86 -9.43 54.18
CA ARG A 20 -103.57 -10.08 54.41
C ARG A 20 -103.04 -10.73 53.13
N SER A 21 -103.89 -11.45 52.39
CA SER A 21 -103.54 -12.07 51.10
C SER A 21 -103.21 -11.05 50.02
N LEU A 22 -103.96 -9.94 49.92
CA LEU A 22 -103.68 -8.85 48.98
C LEU A 22 -102.39 -8.08 49.33
N ARG A 23 -102.10 -7.90 50.63
CA ARG A 23 -100.79 -7.36 51.07
C ARG A 23 -99.65 -8.34 50.76
N GLY A 24 -99.86 -9.64 50.95
CA GLY A 24 -98.91 -10.68 50.55
C GLY A 24 -98.68 -10.71 49.04
N LEU A 25 -99.73 -10.57 48.23
CA LEU A 25 -99.64 -10.47 46.77
C LEU A 25 -98.91 -9.21 46.31
N LYS A 26 -99.21 -8.05 46.89
CA LYS A 26 -98.46 -6.81 46.59
C LYS A 26 -96.99 -6.93 46.98
N LEU A 27 -96.69 -7.49 48.16
CA LEU A 27 -95.32 -7.74 48.58
C LEU A 27 -94.61 -8.71 47.61
N GLY A 28 -95.30 -9.78 47.19
CA GLY A 28 -94.81 -10.72 46.19
C GLY A 28 -94.51 -10.06 44.85
N GLN A 29 -95.40 -9.19 44.37
CA GLN A 29 -95.19 -8.42 43.13
C GLN A 29 -93.97 -7.51 43.24
N THR A 30 -93.81 -6.78 44.34
CA THR A 30 -92.63 -5.92 44.58
C THR A 30 -91.33 -6.72 44.66
N VAL A 31 -91.37 -7.94 45.21
CA VAL A 31 -90.20 -8.84 45.27
C VAL A 31 -89.84 -9.35 43.87
N VAL A 32 -90.81 -9.68 43.03
CA VAL A 32 -90.59 -10.06 41.63
C VAL A 32 -89.99 -8.90 40.85
N ASP A 33 -90.58 -7.71 40.94
CA ASP A 33 -90.08 -6.51 40.22
C ASP A 33 -88.65 -6.13 40.66
N ASN A 34 -88.32 -6.29 41.95
CA ASN A 34 -86.96 -6.09 42.46
C ASN A 34 -85.99 -7.20 42.00
N SER A 35 -86.46 -8.45 41.91
CA SER A 35 -85.67 -9.57 41.39
C SER A 35 -85.35 -9.36 39.92
N ASP A 36 -86.33 -8.98 39.10
CA ASP A 36 -86.15 -8.74 37.66
C ASP A 36 -85.20 -7.56 37.43
N ARG A 37 -85.35 -6.46 38.18
CA ARG A 37 -84.38 -5.35 38.16
C ARG A 37 -82.97 -5.80 38.54
N ASN A 38 -82.83 -6.64 39.57
CA ASN A 38 -81.52 -7.17 39.96
C ASN A 38 -80.94 -8.12 38.90
N CYS A 39 -81.77 -8.92 38.23
CA CYS A 39 -81.36 -9.77 37.12
C CYS A 39 -80.93 -8.94 35.90
N ASP A 40 -81.60 -7.84 35.58
CA ASP A 40 -81.21 -6.94 34.49
C ASP A 40 -79.92 -6.18 34.81
N ILE A 41 -79.74 -5.73 36.06
CA ILE A 41 -78.48 -5.17 36.54
C ILE A 41 -77.36 -6.22 36.46
N GLY A 42 -77.64 -7.47 36.84
CA GLY A 42 -76.75 -8.62 36.68
C GLY A 42 -76.33 -8.80 35.22
N ARG A 43 -77.29 -8.94 34.29
CA ARG A 43 -77.00 -9.07 32.85
C ARG A 43 -76.16 -7.92 32.27
N SER A 44 -76.31 -6.70 32.79
CA SER A 44 -75.52 -5.55 32.33
C SER A 44 -74.09 -5.51 32.87
N LYS A 45 -73.83 -6.16 34.01
CA LYS A 45 -72.53 -6.17 34.71
C LYS A 45 -71.78 -7.49 34.58
N ASP A 46 -72.50 -8.58 34.35
CA ASP A 46 -71.96 -9.91 34.22
C ASP A 46 -71.13 -9.98 32.95
N THR A 47 -69.88 -10.44 33.09
CA THR A 47 -69.00 -10.63 31.96
C THR A 47 -69.54 -11.74 31.07
N VAL A 48 -69.52 -11.52 29.75
CA VAL A 48 -69.95 -12.52 28.78
C VAL A 48 -69.17 -13.83 29.01
N PRO A 49 -69.84 -14.99 28.98
CA PRO A 49 -69.13 -16.27 28.86
C PRO A 49 -68.20 -16.15 27.65
N HIS A 50 -66.96 -16.63 27.75
CA HIS A 50 -65.89 -16.50 26.74
C HIS A 50 -65.07 -15.19 26.72
N ILE A 51 -65.23 -14.25 27.65
CA ILE A 51 -64.36 -13.05 27.70
C ILE A 51 -62.87 -13.39 27.80
N ARG A 52 -62.53 -14.49 28.49
CA ARG A 52 -61.16 -15.02 28.58
C ARG A 52 -60.62 -15.44 27.22
N ASP A 53 -61.42 -16.09 26.40
CA ASP A 53 -61.00 -16.59 25.08
C ASP A 53 -60.86 -15.45 24.08
N VAL A 54 -61.76 -14.47 24.13
CA VAL A 54 -61.67 -13.24 23.31
C VAL A 54 -60.41 -12.45 23.66
N LEU A 55 -60.15 -12.21 24.95
CA LEU A 55 -58.96 -11.49 25.39
C LEU A 55 -57.67 -12.28 25.08
N ALA A 56 -57.69 -13.61 25.20
CA ALA A 56 -56.56 -14.45 24.84
C ALA A 56 -56.28 -14.39 23.33
N THR A 57 -57.32 -14.35 22.48
CA THR A 57 -57.18 -14.23 21.03
C THR A 57 -56.56 -12.88 20.66
N LEU A 58 -57.10 -11.76 21.18
CA LEU A 58 -56.57 -10.42 20.95
C LEU A 58 -55.10 -10.29 21.40
N SER A 59 -54.77 -10.82 22.59
CA SER A 59 -53.40 -10.82 23.10
C SER A 59 -52.47 -11.66 22.22
N ASN A 60 -52.92 -12.84 21.77
CA ASN A 60 -52.14 -13.70 20.88
C ASN A 60 -51.90 -13.03 19.52
N ASP A 61 -52.86 -12.29 18.98
CA ASP A 61 -52.72 -11.58 17.71
C ASP A 61 -51.69 -10.46 17.79
N GLU A 62 -51.72 -9.67 18.87
CA GLU A 62 -50.69 -8.64 19.13
C GLU A 62 -49.30 -9.26 19.33
N ILE A 63 -49.18 -10.36 20.09
CA ILE A 63 -47.92 -11.09 20.24
C ILE A 63 -47.40 -11.57 18.88
N ARG A 64 -48.27 -12.16 18.05
CA ARG A 64 -47.90 -12.64 16.71
C ARG A 64 -47.48 -11.49 15.80
N LYS A 65 -48.14 -10.33 15.88
CA LYS A 65 -47.79 -9.13 15.11
C LYS A 65 -46.41 -8.61 15.51
N TYR A 66 -46.18 -8.40 16.81
CA TYR A 66 -44.88 -7.99 17.35
C TYR A 66 -43.75 -8.94 16.91
N MET A 67 -43.95 -10.25 17.04
CA MET A 67 -42.96 -11.25 16.61
C MET A 67 -42.71 -11.25 15.10
N ARG A 68 -43.73 -11.01 14.26
CA ARG A 68 -43.57 -10.86 12.80
C ARG A 68 -42.65 -9.69 12.48
N GLU A 69 -42.87 -8.54 13.12
CA GLU A 69 -42.04 -7.34 12.95
C GLU A 69 -40.60 -7.54 13.46
N VAL A 70 -40.43 -8.16 14.64
CA VAL A 70 -39.09 -8.49 15.18
C VAL A 70 -38.30 -9.41 14.24
N ARG A 71 -38.94 -10.37 13.56
CA ARG A 71 -38.27 -11.23 12.56
C ARG A 71 -37.67 -10.42 11.42
N VAL A 72 -38.35 -9.38 10.97
CA VAL A 72 -37.84 -8.51 9.90
C VAL A 72 -36.61 -7.76 10.39
N VAL A 73 -36.64 -7.26 11.62
CA VAL A 73 -35.48 -6.57 12.23
C VAL A 73 -34.29 -7.51 12.39
N VAL A 74 -34.52 -8.73 12.88
CA VAL A 74 -33.50 -9.79 12.99
C VAL A 74 -32.91 -10.12 11.62
N ALA A 75 -33.74 -10.20 10.57
CA ALA A 75 -33.26 -10.43 9.20
C ALA A 75 -32.35 -9.28 8.71
N LYS A 76 -32.74 -8.02 8.91
CA LYS A 76 -31.92 -6.84 8.58
C LYS A 76 -30.59 -6.80 9.33
N LEU A 77 -30.60 -7.09 10.63
CA LEU A 77 -29.38 -7.15 11.45
C LEU A 77 -28.44 -8.29 11.00
N ARG A 78 -29.00 -9.45 10.61
CA ARG A 78 -28.21 -10.56 10.03
C ARG A 78 -27.56 -10.16 8.72
N GLU A 79 -28.31 -9.53 7.82
CA GLU A 79 -27.80 -9.04 6.54
C GLU A 79 -26.67 -8.02 6.75
N SER A 80 -26.91 -6.99 7.57
CA SER A 80 -25.89 -5.98 7.91
C SER A 80 -24.63 -6.60 8.53
N LEU A 81 -24.78 -7.61 9.40
CA LEU A 81 -23.65 -8.33 9.98
C LEU A 81 -22.85 -9.10 8.93
N LEU A 82 -23.52 -9.78 7.99
CA LEU A 82 -22.86 -10.52 6.90
C LEU A 82 -22.10 -9.56 5.98
N GLU A 83 -22.72 -8.44 5.59
CA GLU A 83 -22.08 -7.42 4.75
C GLU A 83 -20.87 -6.78 5.45
N THR A 84 -20.98 -6.49 6.75
CA THR A 84 -19.87 -5.97 7.55
C THR A 84 -18.71 -6.98 7.62
N ASN A 85 -19.01 -8.28 7.77
CA ASN A 85 -18.00 -9.33 7.75
C ASN A 85 -17.27 -9.44 6.41
N GLU A 86 -18.01 -9.36 5.29
CA GLU A 86 -17.40 -9.37 3.96
C GLU A 86 -16.50 -8.16 3.74
N GLU A 87 -16.90 -6.98 4.22
CA GLU A 87 -16.08 -5.78 4.13
C GLU A 87 -14.82 -5.86 5.00
N ILE A 88 -14.90 -6.42 6.21
CA ILE A 88 -13.72 -6.72 7.06
C ILE A 88 -12.75 -7.65 6.33
N LYS A 89 -13.24 -8.74 5.72
CA LYS A 89 -12.40 -9.67 4.95
C LYS A 89 -11.73 -8.96 3.77
N ALA A 90 -12.49 -8.16 3.02
CA ALA A 90 -11.98 -7.44 1.85
C ALA A 90 -10.91 -6.41 2.24
N LEU A 91 -11.13 -5.64 3.30
CA LEU A 91 -10.19 -4.64 3.79
C LEU A 91 -8.94 -5.29 4.42
N THR A 92 -9.10 -6.45 5.08
CA THR A 92 -7.96 -7.25 5.59
C THR A 92 -7.04 -7.72 4.47
N ARG A 93 -7.59 -8.22 3.35
CA ARG A 93 -6.78 -8.56 2.16
C ARG A 93 -6.05 -7.33 1.59
N GLY A 94 -6.69 -6.16 1.62
CA GLY A 94 -6.06 -4.88 1.25
C GLY A 94 -4.90 -4.52 2.16
N LYS A 95 -5.08 -4.67 3.48
CA LYS A 95 -4.02 -4.49 4.48
C LYS A 95 -2.82 -5.40 4.21
N GLU A 96 -3.03 -6.69 3.96
CA GLU A 96 -1.97 -7.64 3.63
C GLU A 96 -1.23 -7.26 2.35
N ALA A 97 -1.94 -6.78 1.32
CA ALA A 97 -1.32 -6.28 0.09
C ALA A 97 -0.45 -5.05 0.34
N LEU A 98 -0.90 -4.15 1.22
CA LEU A 98 -0.15 -2.97 1.61
C LEU A 98 1.10 -3.33 2.41
N GLU A 99 1.01 -4.27 3.35
CA GLU A 99 2.15 -4.79 4.12
C GLU A 99 3.19 -5.44 3.18
N ARG A 100 2.75 -6.20 2.17
CA ARG A 100 3.64 -6.76 1.15
C ARG A 100 4.34 -5.67 0.33
N SER A 101 3.62 -4.66 -0.15
CA SER A 101 4.21 -3.53 -0.90
C SER A 101 5.21 -2.74 -0.05
N LEU A 102 4.92 -2.56 1.24
CA LEU A 102 5.78 -1.90 2.20
C LEU A 102 7.07 -2.71 2.43
N GLU A 103 6.96 -4.04 2.55
CA GLU A 103 8.12 -4.92 2.67
C GLU A 103 8.98 -4.90 1.40
N HIS A 104 8.39 -4.93 0.20
CA HIS A 104 9.13 -4.75 -1.04
C HIS A 104 9.87 -3.40 -1.05
N THR A 105 9.22 -2.33 -0.61
CA THR A 105 9.83 -0.99 -0.52
C THR A 105 11.00 -0.95 0.48
N ARG A 106 10.93 -1.68 1.60
CA ARG A 106 12.04 -1.81 2.54
C ARG A 106 13.23 -2.55 1.91
N LYS A 107 12.96 -3.63 1.16
CA LYS A 107 13.97 -4.36 0.38
C LYS A 107 14.64 -3.45 -0.65
N ASP A 108 13.88 -2.62 -1.34
CA ASP A 108 14.41 -1.64 -2.30
C ASP A 108 15.32 -0.59 -1.65
N ILE A 109 14.93 -0.09 -0.48
CA ILE A 109 15.77 0.82 0.32
C ILE A 109 17.09 0.13 0.69
N GLN A 110 17.02 -1.12 1.13
CA GLN A 110 18.22 -1.88 1.47
C GLN A 110 19.09 -2.14 0.24
N LEU A 111 18.51 -2.47 -0.90
CA LEU A 111 19.23 -2.63 -2.16
C LEU A 111 19.96 -1.34 -2.56
N ASN A 112 19.32 -0.18 -2.41
CA ASN A 112 19.95 1.12 -2.66
C ASN A 112 21.13 1.36 -1.70
N LYS A 113 20.97 1.07 -0.41
CA LYS A 113 22.06 1.17 0.58
C LYS A 113 23.23 0.25 0.24
N ASP A 114 22.95 -1.02 -0.09
CA ASP A 114 23.97 -1.98 -0.54
C ASP A 114 24.69 -1.46 -1.79
N SER A 115 23.94 -0.86 -2.73
CA SER A 115 24.51 -0.29 -3.97
C SER A 115 25.49 0.83 -3.64
N LYS A 116 25.12 1.77 -2.75
CA LYS A 116 26.01 2.82 -2.27
C LYS A 116 27.23 2.25 -1.56
N GLN A 117 27.04 1.24 -0.69
CA GLN A 117 28.13 0.63 0.07
C GLN A 117 29.17 -0.03 -0.84
N VAL A 118 28.73 -0.76 -1.86
CA VAL A 118 29.63 -1.34 -2.86
C VAL A 118 30.40 -0.24 -3.60
N ARG A 119 29.75 0.87 -3.99
CA ARG A 119 30.43 1.97 -4.70
C ARG A 119 31.46 2.74 -3.85
N ILE A 120 31.38 2.68 -2.53
CA ILE A 120 32.42 3.25 -1.65
C ILE A 120 33.75 2.51 -1.79
N THR A 121 33.75 1.25 -2.25
CA THR A 121 34.95 0.44 -2.46
C THR A 121 35.73 0.77 -3.74
N ARG A 122 35.25 1.76 -4.53
CA ARG A 122 35.98 2.25 -5.71
C ARG A 122 37.38 2.77 -5.34
N PRO A 123 38.35 2.71 -6.27
CA PRO A 123 39.67 3.29 -6.07
C PRO A 123 39.59 4.77 -5.69
N PRO A 124 40.55 5.31 -4.91
CA PRO A 124 40.50 6.67 -4.39
C PRO A 124 40.37 7.73 -5.48
N THR A 125 40.97 7.50 -6.65
CA THR A 125 40.90 8.41 -7.82
C THR A 125 39.51 8.45 -8.48
N GLU A 126 38.64 7.48 -8.20
CA GLU A 126 37.29 7.33 -8.77
C GLU A 126 36.20 7.44 -7.69
N LYS A 127 36.58 7.87 -6.48
CA LYS A 127 35.69 7.94 -5.31
C LYS A 127 34.94 9.28 -5.22
N GLU A 128 35.30 10.24 -6.06
CA GLU A 128 34.60 11.52 -6.14
C GLU A 128 33.13 11.30 -6.51
N ARG A 129 32.26 12.14 -5.92
CA ARG A 129 30.82 12.08 -6.14
C ARG A 129 30.53 12.33 -7.62
N ASP A 130 29.72 11.45 -8.21
CA ASP A 130 29.31 11.54 -9.61
C ASP A 130 27.78 11.49 -9.79
N GLY A 131 27.32 11.65 -11.02
CA GLY A 131 25.88 11.65 -11.32
C GLY A 131 25.17 10.34 -10.98
N ALA A 132 25.88 9.19 -10.92
CA ALA A 132 25.27 7.95 -10.46
C ALA A 132 25.07 7.94 -8.94
N ASP A 133 25.93 8.65 -8.18
CA ASP A 133 25.70 8.86 -6.74
C ASP A 133 24.48 9.75 -6.50
N ASP A 134 24.28 10.78 -7.32
CA ASP A 134 23.10 11.65 -7.27
C ASP A 134 21.81 10.87 -7.58
N LEU A 135 21.83 10.00 -8.59
CA LEU A 135 20.70 9.14 -8.91
C LEU A 135 20.38 8.15 -7.77
N LEU A 136 21.40 7.58 -7.12
CA LEU A 136 21.20 6.72 -5.95
C LEU A 136 20.65 7.50 -4.74
N GLU A 137 21.02 8.78 -4.59
CA GLU A 137 20.46 9.64 -3.54
C GLU A 137 19.00 10.01 -3.82
N ALA A 138 18.67 10.36 -5.07
CA ALA A 138 17.31 10.63 -5.49
C ALA A 138 16.40 9.39 -5.32
N GLU A 139 16.85 8.21 -5.75
CA GLU A 139 16.12 6.95 -5.55
C GLU A 139 15.87 6.70 -4.06
N TYR A 140 16.88 6.87 -3.21
CA TYR A 140 16.72 6.69 -1.78
C TYR A 140 15.64 7.62 -1.20
N ALA A 141 15.66 8.90 -1.57
CA ALA A 141 14.67 9.87 -1.12
C ALA A 141 13.25 9.49 -1.60
N HIS A 142 13.09 9.08 -2.86
CA HIS A 142 11.81 8.61 -3.40
C HIS A 142 11.29 7.37 -2.66
N LEU A 143 12.15 6.39 -2.39
CA LEU A 143 11.77 5.17 -1.68
C LEU A 143 11.36 5.44 -0.23
N ILE A 144 12.04 6.36 0.47
CA ILE A 144 11.66 6.80 1.81
C ILE A 144 10.28 7.48 1.82
N ASN A 145 9.99 8.32 0.83
CA ASN A 145 8.68 8.97 0.69
C ASN A 145 7.57 7.95 0.37
N CYS A 146 7.86 6.97 -0.50
CA CYS A 146 6.95 5.85 -0.75
C CYS A 146 6.66 5.06 0.52
N LYS A 147 7.69 4.70 1.28
CA LYS A 147 7.55 4.01 2.57
C LYS A 147 6.64 4.79 3.53
N LYS A 148 6.88 6.09 3.73
CA LYS A 148 6.05 6.94 4.60
C LYS A 148 4.58 6.96 4.15
N THR A 149 4.34 7.07 2.84
CA THR A 149 2.99 7.07 2.26
C THR A 149 2.27 5.74 2.57
N LEU A 150 2.95 4.60 2.36
CA LEU A 150 2.38 3.28 2.66
C LEU A 150 2.13 3.09 4.16
N GLU A 151 3.03 3.57 5.04
CA GLU A 151 2.86 3.50 6.50
C GLU A 151 1.67 4.31 7.00
N LEU A 152 1.44 5.51 6.44
CA LEU A 152 0.27 6.32 6.78
C LEU A 152 -1.04 5.64 6.36
N GLN A 153 -1.08 5.11 5.14
CA GLN A 153 -2.24 4.35 4.64
C GLN A 153 -2.50 3.09 5.49
N LEU A 154 -1.43 2.41 5.93
CA LEU A 154 -1.57 1.21 6.77
C LEU A 154 -2.21 1.54 8.12
N ARG A 155 -1.81 2.65 8.75
CA ARG A 155 -2.43 3.11 10.00
C ARG A 155 -3.91 3.45 9.81
N SER A 156 -4.26 4.14 8.73
CA SER A 156 -5.65 4.48 8.42
C SER A 156 -6.53 3.21 8.25
N VAL A 157 -6.04 2.23 7.49
CA VAL A 157 -6.72 0.94 7.29
C VAL A 157 -6.86 0.16 8.59
N GLN A 158 -5.82 0.13 9.44
CA GLN A 158 -5.86 -0.54 10.73
C GLN A 158 -6.87 0.11 11.69
N GLN A 159 -6.93 1.44 11.73
CA GLN A 159 -7.93 2.17 12.52
C GLN A 159 -9.35 1.87 12.05
N HIS A 160 -9.58 1.85 10.73
CA HIS A 160 -10.91 1.56 10.18
C HIS A 160 -11.35 0.11 10.41
N LEU A 161 -10.41 -0.85 10.35
CA LEU A 161 -10.69 -2.24 10.72
C LEU A 161 -11.14 -2.38 12.18
N GLN A 162 -10.55 -1.61 13.11
CA GLN A 162 -11.00 -1.59 14.51
C GLN A 162 -12.42 -1.01 14.64
N CYS A 163 -12.75 0.04 13.87
CA CYS A 163 -14.09 0.60 13.82
C CYS A 163 -15.12 -0.44 13.33
N LEU A 164 -14.85 -1.12 12.21
CA LEU A 164 -15.70 -2.18 11.68
C LEU A 164 -15.88 -3.34 12.68
N GLU A 165 -14.83 -3.74 13.38
CA GLU A 165 -14.89 -4.80 14.39
C GLU A 165 -15.77 -4.39 15.60
N SER A 166 -15.72 -3.12 16.01
CA SER A 166 -16.62 -2.58 17.04
C SER A 166 -18.08 -2.61 16.59
N ILE A 167 -18.37 -2.18 15.36
CA ILE A 167 -19.72 -2.22 14.77
C ILE A 167 -20.22 -3.66 14.64
N ARG A 168 -19.36 -4.59 14.21
CA ARG A 168 -19.68 -6.02 14.12
C ARG A 168 -20.12 -6.58 15.46
N LYS A 169 -19.39 -6.26 16.55
CA LYS A 169 -19.73 -6.69 17.91
C LYS A 169 -21.05 -6.11 18.41
N ARG A 170 -21.29 -4.80 18.20
CA ARG A 170 -22.57 -4.15 18.54
C ARG A 170 -23.73 -4.77 17.78
N THR A 171 -23.58 -4.98 16.47
CA THR A 171 -24.61 -5.60 15.60
C THR A 171 -24.92 -7.02 16.05
N PHE A 172 -23.90 -7.80 16.40
CA PHE A 172 -24.08 -9.16 16.92
C PHE A 172 -24.82 -9.19 18.27
N ALA A 173 -24.49 -8.29 19.19
CA ALA A 173 -25.18 -8.19 20.49
C ALA A 173 -26.66 -7.83 20.31
N SER A 174 -26.96 -6.81 19.51
CA SER A 174 -28.34 -6.40 19.20
C SER A 174 -29.11 -7.52 18.48
N LEU A 175 -28.46 -8.21 17.55
CA LEU A 175 -29.04 -9.38 16.88
C LEU A 175 -29.39 -10.49 17.88
N GLN A 176 -28.52 -10.78 18.84
CA GLN A 176 -28.75 -11.82 19.85
C GLN A 176 -29.91 -11.46 20.77
N GLU A 177 -29.97 -10.21 21.25
CA GLU A 177 -31.06 -9.69 22.06
C GLU A 177 -32.41 -9.83 21.33
N ARG A 178 -32.49 -9.36 20.09
CA ARG A 178 -33.73 -9.43 19.29
C ARG A 178 -34.12 -10.85 18.91
N SER A 179 -33.15 -11.74 18.74
CA SER A 179 -33.41 -13.14 18.44
C SER A 179 -34.08 -13.87 19.62
N ARG A 180 -33.77 -13.51 20.87
CA ARG A 180 -34.37 -14.15 22.06
C ARG A 180 -35.89 -14.02 22.12
N VAL A 181 -36.43 -12.91 21.62
CA VAL A 181 -37.88 -12.67 21.52
C VAL A 181 -38.57 -13.71 20.65
N LEU A 182 -37.85 -14.33 19.71
CA LEU A 182 -38.36 -15.30 18.76
C LEU A 182 -38.22 -16.76 19.22
N ASP A 183 -37.56 -17.01 20.37
CA ASP A 183 -37.22 -18.37 20.83
C ASP A 183 -38.46 -19.22 21.15
N LEU A 184 -39.60 -18.60 21.49
CA LEU A 184 -40.84 -19.29 21.88
C LEU A 184 -41.75 -19.69 20.71
N LEU A 185 -41.59 -19.09 19.52
CA LEU A 185 -42.44 -19.38 18.35
C LEU A 185 -41.62 -19.61 17.08
N CYS A 186 -41.25 -20.87 16.86
CA CYS A 186 -40.64 -21.39 15.62
C CYS A 186 -41.62 -21.41 14.44
N HIS A 187 -42.13 -20.25 13.99
CA HIS A 187 -42.77 -20.20 12.67
C HIS A 187 -41.70 -19.83 11.63
N SER A 188 -41.65 -20.54 10.50
CA SER A 188 -40.63 -20.29 9.47
C SER A 188 -40.79 -18.88 8.88
N LEU A 189 -39.68 -18.25 8.45
CA LEU A 189 -39.69 -16.95 7.76
C LEU A 189 -40.64 -16.95 6.54
N SER A 190 -40.84 -18.12 5.92
CA SER A 190 -41.74 -18.36 4.79
C SER A 190 -43.22 -18.12 5.12
N SER A 191 -43.61 -18.23 6.38
CA SER A 191 -44.98 -17.96 6.84
C SER A 191 -45.28 -16.46 7.02
N VAL A 192 -44.26 -15.61 7.09
CA VAL A 192 -44.37 -14.16 7.35
C VAL A 192 -44.35 -13.34 6.06
N LEU A 193 -43.71 -13.86 5.00
CA LEU A 193 -43.66 -13.22 3.68
C LEU A 193 -44.91 -13.45 2.82
N ARG A 194 -45.89 -14.24 3.29
CA ARG A 194 -47.17 -14.37 2.60
C ARG A 194 -48.12 -13.30 3.15
N PRO A 195 -48.60 -12.34 2.33
CA PRO A 195 -49.78 -11.58 2.71
C PRO A 195 -50.91 -12.59 2.93
N GLU A 196 -51.65 -12.44 4.03
CA GLU A 196 -52.88 -13.20 4.28
C GLU A 196 -53.78 -13.08 3.04
N ARG A 197 -53.80 -14.13 2.21
CA ARG A 197 -54.84 -14.29 1.21
C ARG A 197 -56.03 -14.88 1.95
N ASP A 198 -57.14 -14.16 1.86
CA ASP A 198 -58.45 -14.56 2.33
C ASP A 198 -58.67 -16.07 2.23
N ILE A 199 -59.02 -16.63 3.38
CA ILE A 199 -59.58 -17.96 3.52
C ILE A 199 -60.90 -17.93 2.75
N LEU A 200 -60.87 -18.35 1.47
CA LEU A 200 -61.97 -18.93 0.67
C LEU A 200 -61.53 -19.03 -0.81
N SER A 201 -60.60 -19.94 -1.13
CA SER A 201 -60.64 -20.62 -2.44
C SER A 201 -59.81 -21.90 -2.40
N LEU A 202 -60.53 -23.02 -2.43
CA LEU A 202 -59.98 -24.32 -2.79
C LEU A 202 -59.65 -24.33 -4.29
N LYS A 203 -58.38 -24.55 -4.64
CA LYS A 203 -57.95 -25.67 -5.50
C LYS A 203 -56.42 -25.76 -5.58
N PRO A 204 -55.85 -26.98 -5.60
CA PRO A 204 -54.41 -27.20 -5.62
C PRO A 204 -53.90 -27.25 -7.05
N ASN A 205 -52.69 -26.73 -7.30
CA ASN A 205 -51.78 -27.40 -8.23
C ASN A 205 -50.31 -27.07 -7.98
N ARG A 206 -49.53 -28.09 -8.29
CA ARG A 206 -48.18 -28.44 -7.89
C ARG A 206 -47.13 -27.89 -8.87
N SER A 207 -45.92 -27.69 -8.35
CA SER A 207 -44.59 -27.64 -9.01
C SER A 207 -44.21 -26.49 -9.95
N GLN A 208 -43.23 -25.68 -9.50
CA GLN A 208 -41.92 -25.36 -10.10
C GLN A 208 -41.32 -24.22 -9.25
N VAL A 209 -40.32 -24.45 -8.39
CA VAL A 209 -38.86 -24.45 -8.69
C VAL A 209 -38.50 -23.47 -9.80
N GLU A 210 -38.32 -22.20 -9.45
CA GLU A 210 -37.18 -21.37 -9.88
C GLU A 210 -37.23 -19.98 -9.23
N GLY A 211 -36.04 -19.45 -8.94
CA GLY A 211 -35.82 -18.30 -8.08
C GLY A 211 -36.57 -17.03 -8.44
N ARG A 212 -37.29 -16.48 -7.46
CA ARG A 212 -37.53 -15.05 -7.30
C ARG A 212 -37.54 -14.69 -5.82
N VAL A 213 -36.34 -14.43 -5.29
CA VAL A 213 -36.18 -13.56 -4.11
C VAL A 213 -36.18 -12.14 -4.66
N SER A 214 -37.37 -11.60 -4.88
CA SER A 214 -37.53 -10.18 -5.22
C SER A 214 -38.94 -9.75 -4.83
N MET A 215 -39.01 -8.54 -4.28
CA MET A 215 -40.20 -7.78 -3.90
C MET A 215 -40.66 -7.95 -2.44
N VAL A 216 -39.76 -7.70 -1.49
CA VAL A 216 -40.10 -6.76 -0.42
C VAL A 216 -39.51 -5.42 -0.87
N ASP A 217 -40.39 -4.51 -1.27
CA ASP A 217 -40.06 -3.13 -1.59
C ASP A 217 -39.50 -2.47 -0.30
N PRO A 218 -38.19 -2.15 -0.22
CA PRO A 218 -37.58 -1.60 0.98
C PRO A 218 -38.22 -0.27 1.42
N GLY A 219 -38.89 0.42 0.50
CA GLY A 219 -39.54 1.71 0.72
C GLY A 219 -40.80 1.67 1.57
N ARG A 220 -41.50 0.53 1.70
CA ARG A 220 -42.77 0.46 2.47
C ARG A 220 -42.60 0.24 3.98
N MET A 221 -41.40 -0.09 4.45
CA MET A 221 -41.08 -0.19 5.88
C MET A 221 -39.89 0.67 6.31
N GLY A 222 -39.41 1.55 5.43
CA GLY A 222 -38.45 2.61 5.77
C GLY A 222 -39.10 3.85 6.40
N ALA A 223 -40.42 3.84 6.60
CA ALA A 223 -41.20 4.96 7.11
C ALA A 223 -41.92 4.67 8.45
N SER A 224 -41.59 3.57 9.13
CA SER A 224 -41.98 3.41 10.53
C SER A 224 -40.98 4.19 11.38
N LYS A 225 -41.39 5.34 11.93
CA LYS A 225 -40.60 6.08 12.93
C LYS A 225 -40.10 5.09 13.98
N ALA A 226 -38.80 5.11 14.27
CA ALA A 226 -38.23 4.29 15.32
C ALA A 226 -39.02 4.48 16.61
N ASP A 227 -39.49 3.39 17.19
CA ASP A 227 -40.34 3.39 18.38
C ASP A 227 -39.52 2.84 19.56
N PRO A 228 -39.32 3.60 20.64
CA PRO A 228 -38.61 3.12 21.83
C PRO A 228 -39.16 1.82 22.43
N LEU A 229 -40.47 1.56 22.28
CA LEU A 229 -41.13 0.37 22.82
C LEU A 229 -41.45 -0.68 21.74
N GLY A 230 -41.18 -0.36 20.47
CA GLY A 230 -41.53 -1.19 19.33
C GLY A 230 -40.44 -2.18 18.90
N PRO A 231 -40.76 -3.08 17.95
CA PRO A 231 -39.82 -4.02 17.35
C PRO A 231 -38.58 -3.39 16.71
N TYR A 232 -38.70 -2.15 16.24
CA TYR A 232 -37.64 -1.36 15.63
C TYR A 232 -37.32 -0.14 16.50
N THR A 233 -36.28 -0.27 17.31
CA THR A 233 -35.87 0.80 18.24
C THR A 233 -34.91 1.78 17.58
N PRO A 234 -34.81 3.02 18.12
CA PRO A 234 -33.85 4.01 17.63
C PRO A 234 -32.40 3.54 17.68
N GLU A 235 -32.03 2.69 18.64
CA GLU A 235 -30.69 2.10 18.72
C GLU A 235 -30.37 1.18 17.52
N VAL A 236 -31.34 0.39 17.07
CA VAL A 236 -31.17 -0.48 15.90
C VAL A 236 -31.06 0.37 14.63
N ASP A 237 -31.86 1.43 14.53
CA ASP A 237 -31.81 2.37 13.41
C ASP A 237 -30.43 3.06 13.32
N SER A 238 -29.94 3.61 14.44
CA SER A 238 -28.61 4.23 14.48
C SER A 238 -27.50 3.24 14.17
N LEU A 239 -27.60 2.00 14.69
CA LEU A 239 -26.58 0.97 14.47
C LEU A 239 -26.53 0.52 13.00
N LEU A 240 -27.68 0.39 12.34
CA LEU A 240 -27.74 0.11 10.91
C LEU A 240 -27.18 1.27 10.09
N GLY A 241 -27.48 2.52 10.48
CA GLY A 241 -26.87 3.74 9.93
C GLY A 241 -25.34 3.71 10.02
N ASP A 242 -24.80 3.61 11.23
CA ASP A 242 -23.35 3.50 11.50
C ASP A 242 -22.69 2.40 10.66
N ALA A 243 -23.33 1.22 10.56
CA ALA A 243 -22.82 0.10 9.80
C ALA A 243 -22.80 0.38 8.29
N THR A 244 -23.80 1.07 7.74
CA THR A 244 -23.79 1.48 6.33
C THR A 244 -22.69 2.50 6.04
N GLU A 245 -22.52 3.50 6.90
CA GLU A 245 -21.49 4.53 6.76
C GLU A 245 -20.08 3.94 6.85
N ALA A 246 -19.81 3.09 7.84
CA ALA A 246 -18.52 2.46 8.02
C ALA A 246 -18.16 1.54 6.84
N ARG A 247 -19.15 0.84 6.26
CA ARG A 247 -18.94 0.03 5.04
C ARG A 247 -18.64 0.90 3.82
N ASN A 248 -19.34 2.02 3.65
CA ASN A 248 -19.06 2.96 2.56
C ASN A 248 -17.65 3.56 2.67
N GLN A 249 -17.23 3.94 3.88
CA GLN A 249 -15.87 4.41 4.15
C GLN A 249 -14.81 3.32 3.88
N ALA A 250 -15.09 2.07 4.25
CA ALA A 250 -14.20 0.94 3.97
C ALA A 250 -14.05 0.70 2.46
N ALA A 251 -15.15 0.74 1.71
CA ALA A 251 -15.14 0.61 0.26
C ALA A 251 -14.34 1.74 -0.42
N TYR A 252 -14.45 2.97 0.09
CA TYR A 252 -13.62 4.10 -0.34
C TYR A 252 -12.13 3.85 -0.05
N LEU A 253 -11.78 3.47 1.19
CA LEU A 253 -10.41 3.17 1.59
C LEU A 253 -9.79 2.04 0.76
N ARG A 254 -10.56 1.02 0.37
CA ARG A 254 -10.06 -0.05 -0.51
C ARG A 254 -9.68 0.46 -1.90
N ARG A 255 -10.46 1.39 -2.47
CA ARG A 255 -10.15 2.02 -3.76
C ARG A 255 -8.91 2.89 -3.65
N GLU A 256 -8.85 3.73 -2.61
CA GLU A 256 -7.70 4.60 -2.34
C GLU A 256 -6.42 3.79 -2.13
N LEU A 257 -6.48 2.72 -1.33
CA LEU A 257 -5.37 1.80 -1.09
C LEU A 257 -4.85 1.19 -2.39
N ARG A 258 -5.74 0.70 -3.26
CA ARG A 258 -5.34 0.15 -4.56
C ARG A 258 -4.63 1.19 -5.41
N THR A 259 -5.19 2.40 -5.51
CA THR A 259 -4.55 3.49 -6.27
C THR A 259 -3.21 3.91 -5.68
N THR A 260 -3.06 3.87 -4.36
CA THR A 260 -1.83 4.24 -3.68
C THR A 260 -0.74 3.20 -3.91
N ILE A 261 -1.07 1.91 -3.82
CA ILE A 261 -0.14 0.82 -4.14
C ILE A 261 0.31 0.92 -5.60
N ASP A 262 -0.63 1.05 -6.54
CA ASP A 262 -0.31 1.15 -7.97
C ASP A 262 0.58 2.38 -8.26
N ARG A 263 0.32 3.52 -7.62
CA ARG A 263 1.13 4.73 -7.76
C ARG A 263 2.54 4.53 -7.21
N VAL A 264 2.65 3.93 -6.03
CA VAL A 264 3.95 3.67 -5.41
C VAL A 264 4.76 2.69 -6.25
N ASP A 265 4.14 1.61 -6.73
CA ASP A 265 4.84 0.62 -7.57
C ASP A 265 5.38 1.25 -8.87
N ARG A 266 4.62 2.14 -9.52
CA ARG A 266 5.10 2.89 -10.69
C ARG A 266 6.27 3.82 -10.37
N LEU A 267 6.17 4.58 -9.28
CA LEU A 267 7.24 5.50 -8.87
C LEU A 267 8.52 4.75 -8.53
N LYS A 268 8.40 3.62 -7.84
CA LYS A 268 9.53 2.74 -7.52
C LYS A 268 10.17 2.17 -8.77
N GLN A 269 9.37 1.62 -9.69
CA GLN A 269 9.88 1.08 -10.96
C GLN A 269 10.61 2.15 -11.78
N ALA A 270 10.05 3.35 -11.89
CA ALA A 270 10.70 4.46 -12.59
C ALA A 270 12.02 4.88 -11.94
N ALA A 271 12.06 4.98 -10.60
CA ALA A 271 13.29 5.30 -9.86
C ALA A 271 14.36 4.21 -10.05
N HIS A 272 13.98 2.93 -9.95
CA HIS A 272 14.88 1.81 -10.19
C HIS A 272 15.44 1.80 -11.61
N GLN A 273 14.58 2.05 -12.59
CA GLN A 273 14.96 2.08 -14.00
C GLN A 273 15.97 3.21 -14.26
N SER A 274 15.68 4.43 -13.78
CA SER A 274 16.57 5.58 -13.92
C SER A 274 17.96 5.34 -13.33
N VAL A 275 18.03 4.75 -12.12
CA VAL A 275 19.33 4.40 -11.52
C VAL A 275 20.04 3.30 -12.29
N ASN A 276 19.32 2.25 -12.70
CA ASN A 276 19.93 1.14 -13.43
C ASN A 276 20.51 1.59 -14.78
N GLU A 277 19.77 2.42 -15.51
CA GLU A 277 20.23 3.03 -16.76
C GLU A 277 21.43 3.94 -16.51
N GLY A 278 21.38 4.80 -15.49
CA GLY A 278 22.47 5.69 -15.13
C GLY A 278 23.76 4.97 -14.75
N ILE A 279 23.69 3.88 -13.97
CA ILE A 279 24.87 3.08 -13.61
C ILE A 279 25.39 2.32 -14.85
N VAL A 280 24.51 1.77 -15.69
CA VAL A 280 24.92 1.11 -16.94
C VAL A 280 25.64 2.09 -17.88
N GLN A 281 25.11 3.31 -18.01
CA GLN A 281 25.75 4.38 -18.77
C GLN A 281 27.12 4.73 -18.18
N LYS A 282 27.22 4.90 -16.86
CA LYS A 282 28.49 5.17 -16.18
C LYS A 282 29.54 4.07 -16.42
N VAL A 283 29.12 2.81 -16.40
CA VAL A 283 29.99 1.66 -16.74
C VAL A 283 30.47 1.78 -18.18
N ALA A 284 29.58 2.05 -19.14
CA ALA A 284 29.93 2.20 -20.55
C ALA A 284 30.91 3.35 -20.81
N GLU A 285 30.70 4.51 -20.18
CA GLU A 285 31.61 5.67 -20.24
C GLU A 285 32.99 5.31 -19.67
N THR A 286 33.03 4.58 -18.55
CA THR A 286 34.28 4.14 -17.92
C THR A 286 35.06 3.18 -18.82
N TYR A 287 34.37 2.25 -19.51
CA TYR A 287 35.00 1.37 -20.49
C TYR A 287 35.54 2.15 -21.70
N THR A 288 34.80 3.15 -22.19
CA THR A 288 35.21 4.00 -23.32
C THR A 288 36.48 4.78 -22.95
N LEU A 289 36.50 5.41 -21.77
CA LEU A 289 37.70 6.09 -21.27
C LEU A 289 38.88 5.13 -21.09
N LYS A 290 38.64 3.91 -20.61
CA LYS A 290 39.69 2.88 -20.51
C LYS A 290 40.29 2.53 -21.88
N GLN A 291 39.47 2.46 -22.92
CA GLN A 291 39.94 2.22 -24.29
C GLN A 291 40.80 3.39 -24.79
N HIS A 292 40.37 4.64 -24.59
CA HIS A 292 41.18 5.82 -24.93
C HIS A 292 42.52 5.86 -24.20
N ILE A 293 42.55 5.55 -22.90
CA ILE A 293 43.80 5.46 -22.13
C ILE A 293 44.70 4.36 -22.70
N ASN A 294 44.14 3.24 -23.15
CA ASN A 294 44.90 2.15 -23.74
C ASN A 294 45.53 2.56 -25.09
N LEU A 295 44.82 3.33 -25.91
CA LEU A 295 45.36 3.91 -27.14
C LEU A 295 46.49 4.91 -26.83
N GLY A 296 46.27 5.82 -25.87
CA GLY A 296 47.28 6.79 -25.44
C GLY A 296 48.53 6.12 -24.86
N LEU A 297 48.40 4.99 -24.17
CA LEU A 297 49.56 4.17 -23.76
C LEU A 297 50.35 3.63 -24.95
N GLY A 298 49.66 3.19 -26.01
CA GLY A 298 50.30 2.75 -27.26
C GLY A 298 51.07 3.88 -27.94
N GLU A 299 50.44 5.04 -28.11
CA GLU A 299 51.07 6.24 -28.67
C GLU A 299 52.28 6.69 -27.85
N ASN A 300 52.15 6.74 -26.53
CA ASN A 300 53.25 7.11 -25.63
C ASN A 300 54.41 6.11 -25.71
N ARG A 301 54.14 4.81 -25.84
CA ARG A 301 55.17 3.79 -26.07
C ARG A 301 55.89 3.99 -27.39
N HIS A 302 55.15 4.26 -28.47
CA HIS A 302 55.75 4.57 -29.77
C HIS A 302 56.60 5.84 -29.74
N ALA A 303 56.13 6.89 -29.07
CA ALA A 303 56.89 8.13 -28.87
C ALA A 303 58.17 7.89 -28.07
N LEU A 304 58.12 7.09 -27.00
CA LEU A 304 59.29 6.72 -26.20
C LEU A 304 60.33 5.98 -27.04
N HIS A 305 59.91 4.97 -27.82
CA HIS A 305 60.82 4.23 -28.69
C HIS A 305 61.42 5.12 -29.80
N ARG A 306 60.66 6.09 -30.31
CA ARG A 306 61.16 7.06 -31.28
C ARG A 306 62.20 8.00 -30.66
N ALA A 307 61.89 8.55 -29.48
CA ALA A 307 62.80 9.44 -28.74
C ALA A 307 64.09 8.72 -28.31
N GLN A 308 63.99 7.46 -27.87
CA GLN A 308 65.16 6.65 -27.53
C GLN A 308 66.06 6.41 -28.75
N ARG A 309 65.49 6.01 -29.89
CA ARG A 309 66.28 5.85 -31.13
C ARG A 309 66.94 7.15 -31.58
N TRP A 310 66.25 8.28 -31.44
CA TRP A 310 66.82 9.59 -31.75
C TRP A 310 67.97 9.94 -30.80
N TYR A 311 67.81 9.68 -29.51
CA TYR A 311 68.87 9.85 -28.51
C TYR A 311 70.09 9.01 -28.86
N ASP A 312 69.94 7.70 -29.06
CA ASP A 312 71.05 6.79 -29.35
C ASP A 312 71.78 7.17 -30.65
N ASN A 313 71.05 7.61 -31.68
CA ASN A 313 71.63 8.08 -32.94
C ASN A 313 72.39 9.41 -32.76
N THR A 314 71.84 10.33 -31.98
CA THR A 314 72.49 11.62 -31.69
C THR A 314 73.73 11.43 -30.82
N GLU A 315 73.71 10.47 -29.90
CA GLU A 315 74.85 10.13 -29.03
C GLU A 315 76.00 9.55 -29.84
N ARG A 316 75.70 8.63 -30.78
CA ARG A 316 76.70 8.14 -31.74
C ARG A 316 77.25 9.26 -32.62
N ALA A 317 76.38 10.13 -33.14
CA ALA A 317 76.79 11.26 -33.98
C ALA A 317 77.67 12.26 -33.21
N PHE A 318 77.35 12.51 -31.93
CA PHE A 318 78.16 13.33 -31.04
C PHE A 318 79.56 12.72 -30.84
N GLY A 319 79.65 11.42 -30.58
CA GLY A 319 80.94 10.71 -30.49
C GLY A 319 81.75 10.74 -31.79
N TYR A 320 81.11 10.61 -32.95
CA TYR A 320 81.80 10.74 -34.25
C TYR A 320 82.27 12.16 -34.56
N THR A 321 81.48 13.17 -34.17
CA THR A 321 81.80 14.60 -34.41
C THR A 321 82.98 15.05 -33.59
N LEU A 322 83.09 14.56 -32.35
CA LEU A 322 84.22 14.82 -31.47
C LEU A 322 85.44 13.96 -31.77
N GLY A 323 85.26 12.79 -32.40
CA GLY A 323 86.34 11.87 -32.78
C GLY A 323 86.85 11.00 -31.62
N PRO A 324 87.53 9.86 -31.90
CA PRO A 324 88.12 9.01 -30.88
C PRO A 324 89.22 9.73 -30.08
N VAL A 325 89.27 9.45 -28.78
CA VAL A 325 90.39 9.84 -27.90
C VAL A 325 91.50 8.79 -28.07
N SER A 326 92.26 8.88 -29.16
CA SER A 326 93.52 8.14 -29.31
C SER A 326 94.69 9.12 -29.21
N TYR A 327 95.77 8.69 -28.55
CA TYR A 327 97.01 9.47 -28.43
C TYR A 327 98.15 8.88 -29.27
N SER A 328 97.88 7.82 -30.05
CA SER A 328 98.92 6.98 -30.63
C SER A 328 99.15 7.18 -32.13
N ASP A 329 98.36 7.98 -32.84
CA ASP A 329 98.54 8.14 -34.29
C ASP A 329 97.93 9.44 -34.88
N LEU A 330 98.82 10.33 -35.38
CA LEU A 330 98.50 11.60 -36.05
C LEU A 330 97.58 11.46 -37.28
N SER A 331 97.53 10.26 -37.87
CA SER A 331 96.70 9.97 -39.04
C SER A 331 95.25 9.60 -38.71
N SER A 332 94.94 9.38 -37.43
CA SER A 332 93.57 9.13 -36.96
C SER A 332 92.79 10.45 -36.82
N ARG A 333 91.47 10.43 -37.06
CA ARG A 333 90.57 11.59 -36.91
C ARG A 333 90.38 11.94 -35.43
N GLU A 334 91.44 12.41 -34.78
CA GLU A 334 91.51 12.66 -33.35
C GLU A 334 90.69 13.87 -32.90
N HIS A 335 90.30 13.86 -31.63
CA HIS A 335 89.66 14.98 -30.94
C HIS A 335 90.49 16.26 -31.03
N LEU A 336 89.81 17.42 -31.18
CA LEU A 336 90.45 18.74 -31.31
C LEU A 336 91.20 19.21 -30.05
N ASP A 337 91.14 18.45 -28.96
CA ASP A 337 91.89 18.67 -27.72
C ASP A 337 93.30 18.07 -27.72
N ARG A 338 93.73 17.48 -28.83
CA ARG A 338 95.06 16.88 -28.94
C ARG A 338 96.17 17.90 -28.64
N PRO A 339 97.29 17.46 -28.03
CA PRO A 339 98.40 18.34 -27.68
C PRO A 339 98.91 19.21 -28.84
N LEU A 340 98.88 18.69 -30.08
CA LEU A 340 99.35 19.42 -31.27
C LEU A 340 98.47 20.62 -31.63
N VAL A 341 97.14 20.48 -31.56
CA VAL A 341 96.20 21.60 -31.78
C VAL A 341 96.30 22.62 -30.65
N ARG A 342 96.44 22.14 -29.41
CA ARG A 342 96.65 23.02 -28.24
C ARG A 342 97.96 23.80 -28.32
N VAL A 343 99.05 23.22 -28.82
CA VAL A 343 100.33 23.92 -29.03
C VAL A 343 100.25 24.91 -30.20
N PHE A 344 99.58 24.53 -31.29
CA PHE A 344 99.36 25.43 -32.43
C PHE A 344 98.55 26.66 -32.02
N GLN A 345 97.46 26.49 -31.25
CA GLN A 345 96.60 27.57 -30.78
C GLN A 345 97.21 28.45 -29.66
N ARG A 346 98.38 28.10 -29.10
CA ARG A 346 99.09 28.95 -28.11
C ARG A 346 99.69 30.22 -28.71
N HIS A 347 99.88 30.26 -30.04
CA HIS A 347 100.46 31.42 -30.71
C HIS A 347 99.37 32.42 -31.15
N PRO A 348 99.59 33.74 -31.02
CA PRO A 348 98.63 34.72 -31.52
C PRO A 348 98.47 34.61 -33.05
N GLY A 349 97.24 34.48 -33.54
CA GLY A 349 96.93 34.43 -34.97
C GLY A 349 96.78 33.03 -35.59
N THR A 350 97.00 31.95 -34.82
CA THR A 350 96.91 30.55 -35.28
C THR A 350 95.62 29.85 -34.80
N GLN A 351 94.47 30.50 -35.01
CA GLN A 351 93.16 29.90 -34.74
C GLN A 351 92.70 29.06 -35.94
N LEU A 352 92.20 27.85 -35.67
CA LEU A 352 91.61 26.99 -36.69
C LEU A 352 90.09 27.25 -36.74
N PRO A 353 89.53 27.84 -37.81
CA PRO A 353 88.09 28.14 -37.90
C PRO A 353 87.23 26.87 -37.81
N GLU A 354 87.70 25.78 -38.41
CA GLU A 354 87.04 24.47 -38.38
C GLU A 354 86.89 23.93 -36.96
N ALA A 355 87.82 24.24 -36.06
CA ALA A 355 87.75 23.78 -34.68
C ALA A 355 86.61 24.45 -33.90
N GLN A 356 86.34 25.73 -34.18
CA GLN A 356 85.22 26.46 -33.56
C GLN A 356 83.87 25.91 -34.02
N GLU A 357 83.73 25.58 -35.31
CA GLU A 357 82.49 25.00 -35.85
C GLU A 357 82.23 23.58 -35.32
N VAL A 358 83.26 22.75 -35.13
CA VAL A 358 83.11 21.41 -34.53
C VAL A 358 82.71 21.50 -33.06
N ILE A 359 83.30 22.42 -32.27
CA ILE A 359 82.91 22.65 -30.87
C ILE A 359 81.46 23.11 -30.80
N LYS A 360 81.07 24.09 -31.62
CA LYS A 360 79.70 24.60 -31.71
C LYS A 360 78.70 23.51 -32.13
N SER A 361 79.07 22.66 -33.08
CA SER A 361 78.27 21.49 -33.47
C SER A 361 78.13 20.47 -32.33
N GLY A 362 79.21 20.22 -31.60
CA GLY A 362 79.22 19.38 -30.40
C GLY A 362 78.29 19.92 -29.32
N ASP A 363 78.36 21.22 -29.01
CA ASP A 363 77.49 21.88 -28.04
C ASP A 363 76.01 21.78 -28.44
N ASN A 364 75.68 21.98 -29.72
CA ASN A 364 74.32 21.82 -30.23
C ASN A 364 73.81 20.38 -30.09
N MET A 365 74.66 19.39 -30.37
CA MET A 365 74.33 17.97 -30.20
C MET A 365 74.14 17.62 -28.72
N LEU A 366 74.97 18.15 -27.83
CA LEU A 366 74.84 17.96 -26.38
C LEU A 366 73.53 18.58 -25.83
N GLN A 367 73.15 19.76 -26.32
CA GLN A 367 71.86 20.37 -26.02
C GLN A 367 70.69 19.49 -26.51
N SER A 368 70.78 18.97 -27.73
CA SER A 368 69.79 18.05 -28.30
C SER A 368 69.66 16.74 -27.49
N LEU A 369 70.78 16.16 -27.05
CA LEU A 369 70.81 15.00 -26.16
C LEU A 369 70.12 15.29 -24.83
N THR A 370 70.46 16.43 -24.22
CA THR A 370 69.86 16.85 -22.94
C THR A 370 68.36 17.07 -23.07
N ALA A 371 67.91 17.72 -24.16
CA ALA A 371 66.50 17.92 -24.44
C ALA A 371 65.76 16.59 -24.68
N THR A 372 66.35 15.68 -25.47
CA THR A 372 65.75 14.37 -25.77
C THR A 372 65.69 13.48 -24.52
N SER A 373 66.72 13.51 -23.67
CA SER A 373 66.75 12.82 -22.38
C SER A 373 65.63 13.31 -21.44
N ARG A 374 65.45 14.63 -21.33
CA ARG A 374 64.31 15.21 -20.59
C ARG A 374 62.96 14.76 -21.15
N ASN A 375 62.80 14.76 -22.48
CA ASN A 375 61.58 14.29 -23.14
C ASN A 375 61.29 12.81 -22.84
N ILE A 376 62.31 11.94 -22.87
CA ILE A 376 62.16 10.52 -22.47
C ILE A 376 61.71 10.43 -21.01
N GLY A 377 62.29 11.24 -20.11
CA GLY A 377 61.88 11.33 -18.72
C GLY A 377 60.40 11.68 -18.56
N MET A 378 59.93 12.70 -19.28
CA MET A 378 58.51 13.11 -19.28
C MET A 378 57.59 12.02 -19.82
N LEU A 379 57.95 11.36 -20.92
CA LEU A 379 57.18 10.25 -21.49
C LEU A 379 57.07 9.06 -20.52
N ARG A 380 58.13 8.77 -19.75
CA ARG A 380 58.10 7.73 -18.70
C ARG A 380 57.23 8.11 -17.51
N ILE A 381 57.14 9.39 -17.15
CA ILE A 381 56.21 9.87 -16.11
C ILE A 381 54.76 9.73 -16.61
N ALA A 382 54.49 10.18 -17.83
CA ALA A 382 53.18 10.06 -18.46
C ALA A 382 52.74 8.59 -18.56
N GLU A 383 53.65 7.68 -18.95
CA GLU A 383 53.37 6.24 -19.02
C GLU A 383 52.92 5.67 -17.68
N ARG A 384 53.63 6.03 -16.59
CA ARG A 384 53.29 5.59 -15.23
C ARG A 384 51.92 6.09 -14.81
N LYS A 385 51.60 7.36 -15.10
CA LYS A 385 50.28 7.95 -14.80
C LYS A 385 49.17 7.23 -15.56
N LEU A 386 49.30 7.08 -16.88
CA LEU A 386 48.32 6.38 -17.72
C LEU A 386 48.11 4.92 -17.30
N ARG A 387 49.18 4.21 -16.87
CA ARG A 387 49.05 2.85 -16.31
C ARG A 387 48.30 2.83 -14.98
N ALA A 388 48.53 3.81 -14.11
CA ALA A 388 47.79 3.94 -12.87
C ALA A 388 46.31 4.21 -13.14
N ASP A 389 46.01 5.17 -14.01
CA ASP A 389 44.63 5.53 -14.39
C ASP A 389 43.90 4.34 -15.03
N LYS A 390 44.56 3.59 -15.93
CA LYS A 390 44.00 2.36 -16.52
C LYS A 390 43.60 1.34 -15.45
N ARG A 391 44.44 1.12 -14.42
CA ARG A 391 44.14 0.20 -13.32
C ARG A 391 42.96 0.68 -12.49
N SER A 392 42.95 1.96 -12.10
CA SER A 392 41.84 2.56 -11.35
C SER A 392 40.52 2.49 -12.13
N LYS A 393 40.51 2.86 -13.41
CA LYS A 393 39.32 2.77 -14.27
C LYS A 393 38.82 1.34 -14.45
N SER A 394 39.73 0.35 -14.54
CA SER A 394 39.34 -1.06 -14.63
C SER A 394 38.67 -1.55 -13.35
N ALA A 395 39.23 -1.22 -12.18
CA ALA A 395 38.65 -1.60 -10.90
C ALA A 395 37.30 -0.89 -10.67
N ALA A 396 37.18 0.39 -11.02
CA ALA A 396 35.91 1.13 -10.90
C ALA A 396 34.81 0.53 -11.78
N ALA A 397 35.11 0.17 -13.04
CA ALA A 397 34.16 -0.48 -13.93
C ALA A 397 33.69 -1.84 -13.40
N GLU A 398 34.56 -2.59 -12.73
CA GLU A 398 34.21 -3.86 -12.10
C GLU A 398 33.27 -3.67 -10.90
N VAL A 399 33.56 -2.67 -10.05
CA VAL A 399 32.70 -2.30 -8.91
C VAL A 399 31.32 -1.87 -9.40
N ASP A 400 31.22 -0.90 -10.31
CA ASP A 400 29.92 -0.44 -10.84
C ASP A 400 29.20 -1.57 -11.60
N GLY A 401 29.93 -2.41 -12.33
CA GLY A 401 29.38 -3.62 -12.97
C GLY A 401 28.83 -4.64 -11.96
N SER A 402 29.46 -4.78 -10.79
CA SER A 402 28.96 -5.65 -9.72
C SER A 402 27.66 -5.12 -9.12
N VAL A 403 27.52 -3.79 -8.99
CA VAL A 403 26.28 -3.14 -8.54
C VAL A 403 25.13 -3.42 -9.50
N VAL A 404 25.35 -3.28 -10.81
CA VAL A 404 24.33 -3.61 -11.83
C VAL A 404 23.88 -5.06 -11.71
N ARG A 405 24.82 -6.01 -11.56
CA ARG A 405 24.50 -7.44 -11.40
C ARG A 405 23.70 -7.71 -10.12
N MET A 406 24.14 -7.14 -9.00
CA MET A 406 23.45 -7.27 -7.71
C MET A 406 22.01 -6.73 -7.79
N ARG A 407 21.82 -5.55 -8.38
CA ARG A 407 20.49 -4.93 -8.53
C ARG A 407 19.56 -5.75 -9.42
N ARG A 408 20.08 -6.37 -10.48
CA ARG A 408 19.31 -7.32 -11.30
C ARG A 408 18.93 -8.59 -10.54
N GLN A 409 19.86 -9.17 -9.78
CA GLN A 409 19.59 -10.38 -8.99
C GLN A 409 18.54 -10.15 -7.89
N LYS A 410 18.58 -8.97 -7.26
CA LYS A 410 17.67 -8.59 -6.17
C LYS A 410 16.38 -7.90 -6.65
N ALA A 411 16.12 -7.85 -7.96
CA ALA A 411 14.95 -7.16 -8.53
C ALA A 411 13.60 -7.83 -8.18
N ASP A 412 13.57 -9.17 -8.09
CA ASP A 412 12.31 -9.92 -7.93
C ASP A 412 11.76 -9.98 -6.49
N HIS A 413 12.33 -9.22 -5.54
CA HIS A 413 11.95 -9.16 -4.11
C HIS A 413 11.81 -10.51 -3.37
N ARG A 414 12.17 -11.64 -3.99
CA ARG A 414 12.12 -13.00 -3.42
C ARG A 414 13.20 -13.25 -2.36
N TRP A 415 14.20 -12.38 -2.30
CA TRP A 415 15.25 -12.43 -1.29
C TRP A 415 14.74 -11.91 0.06
N THR A 416 15.30 -12.44 1.15
CA THR A 416 14.95 -12.04 2.51
C THR A 416 15.90 -10.95 3.00
N LEU A 417 15.37 -10.00 3.77
CA LEU A 417 16.21 -9.15 4.60
C LEU A 417 16.86 -10.09 5.64
N GLY A 418 18.19 -10.16 5.67
CA GLY A 418 18.89 -10.89 6.73
C GLY A 418 18.40 -10.37 8.09
N THR A 419 18.40 -11.24 9.11
CA THR A 419 17.97 -10.93 10.49
C THR A 419 18.81 -9.77 11.06
N ALA A 420 18.41 -8.54 10.77
CA ALA A 420 19.02 -7.31 11.26
C ALA A 420 17.98 -6.17 11.15
N PHE A 421 16.89 -6.33 11.90
CA PHE A 421 16.04 -5.23 12.35
C PHE A 421 15.64 -5.50 13.79
#